data_AF-A0AAE1V1K8-F1
#
_entry.id   AF-A0AAE1V1K8-F1
#
_cell.length_a   1.000
_cell.length_b   1.000
_cell.length_c   1.000
_cell.angle_alpha   90.00
_cell.angle_beta   90.00
_cell.angle_gamma   90.00
#
_symmetry.space_group_name_H-M   'P 1'
#
loop_
_entity.id
_entity.type
_entity.pdbx_description
1 polymer ?
#
loop_
_entity_poly.entity_id
_entity_poly.type
_entity_poly.pdbx_seq_one_letter_code
_entity_poly.pdbx_strand_id
1 'polypeptide(L)'
;MSIKISSLLIPTFLLLLAYKLEGGDIVTYWGKNGREGKLVDTCNSVLYKIVNVAFLSSFGNFQPPKLNLAGHCEPSNGGCQKLTNSIRQCQSMGIKVMLSIGGGTNTYSSSSADDARQVANTCGTIFLVANHLLDHLEMLYLMA
;
A
#
# COMPACT_ATOMS: atom_id res chain seq x y z
N MET A 1 3.29 3.27 -58.82
CA MET A 1 2.96 4.20 -57.72
C MET A 1 4.10 4.15 -56.71
N SER A 2 5.04 5.09 -56.81
CA SER A 2 6.27 5.07 -55.99
C SER A 2 6.02 5.80 -54.68
N ILE A 3 5.78 5.05 -53.61
CA ILE A 3 5.65 5.61 -52.26
C ILE A 3 7.02 6.21 -51.88
N LYS A 4 7.11 7.54 -51.78
CA LYS A 4 8.34 8.21 -51.35
C LYS A 4 8.56 7.90 -49.89
N ILE A 5 9.63 7.17 -49.59
CA ILE A 5 10.03 6.73 -48.24
C ILE A 5 10.10 7.93 -47.27
N SER A 6 10.47 9.12 -47.77
CA SER A 6 10.44 10.39 -47.05
C SER A 6 9.06 10.79 -46.49
N SER A 7 7.96 10.41 -47.15
CA SER A 7 6.59 10.68 -46.70
C SER A 7 6.16 9.78 -45.52
N LEU A 8 6.85 8.66 -45.30
CA LEU A 8 6.55 7.72 -44.21
C LEU A 8 7.28 8.04 -42.90
N LEU A 9 8.36 8.84 -42.96
CA LEU A 9 9.20 9.19 -41.81
C LEU A 9 8.55 10.21 -40.86
N ILE A 10 7.75 11.11 -41.42
CA ILE A 10 7.05 12.16 -40.66
C ILE A 10 5.98 11.56 -39.71
N PRO A 11 5.06 10.70 -40.17
CA PRO A 11 4.06 10.11 -39.27
C PRO A 11 4.67 9.14 -38.24
N THR A 12 5.75 8.43 -38.57
CA THR A 12 6.44 7.54 -37.61
C THR A 12 7.17 8.32 -36.51
N PHE A 13 7.79 9.46 -36.83
CA PHE A 13 8.41 10.33 -35.84
C PHE A 13 7.39 10.99 -34.90
N LEU A 14 6.22 11.39 -35.43
CA LEU A 14 5.11 11.90 -34.61
C LEU A 14 4.54 10.81 -33.68
N LEU A 15 4.48 9.57 -34.14
CA LEU A 15 4.10 8.43 -33.31
C LEU A 15 5.11 8.21 -32.17
N LEU A 16 6.42 8.32 -32.46
CA LEU A 16 7.52 8.27 -31.49
C LEU A 16 7.43 9.31 -30.38
N LEU A 17 7.04 10.54 -30.71
CA LEU A 17 6.80 11.61 -29.74
C LEU A 17 5.52 11.43 -28.93
N ALA A 18 4.53 10.68 -29.45
CA ALA A 18 3.27 10.41 -28.76
C ALA A 18 3.39 9.28 -27.74
N TYR A 19 4.44 8.45 -27.80
CA TYR A 19 4.67 7.41 -26.81
C TYR A 19 5.14 8.05 -25.50
N LYS A 20 4.27 8.02 -24.48
CA LYS A 20 4.70 8.26 -23.11
C LYS A 20 5.46 7.03 -22.63
N LEU A 21 6.71 7.23 -22.24
CA LEU A 21 7.41 6.24 -21.41
C LEU A 21 6.80 6.34 -20.01
N GLU A 22 5.87 5.45 -19.69
CA GLU A 22 5.40 5.30 -18.31
C GLU A 22 6.54 4.71 -17.48
N GLY A 23 7.08 5.52 -16.56
CA GLY A 23 7.96 5.02 -15.52
C GLY A 23 7.18 4.11 -14.56
N GLY A 24 7.88 3.15 -13.94
CA GLY A 24 7.26 2.29 -12.94
C GLY A 24 6.79 3.05 -11.70
N ASP A 25 5.83 2.48 -10.99
CA ASP A 25 5.33 3.00 -9.72
C ASP A 25 6.39 2.86 -8.61
N ILE A 26 6.61 3.94 -7.85
CA ILE A 26 7.49 3.90 -6.68
C ILE A 26 6.66 3.50 -5.44
N VAL A 27 7.18 2.52 -4.71
CA VAL A 27 6.60 1.98 -3.48
C VAL A 27 7.47 2.35 -2.29
N THR A 28 6.85 2.71 -1.16
CA THR A 28 7.57 2.96 0.09
C THR A 28 6.92 2.26 1.28
N TYR A 29 7.69 2.11 2.36
CA TYR A 29 7.21 1.62 3.65
C TYR A 29 7.17 2.80 4.64
N TRP A 30 6.07 2.89 5.40
CA TRP A 30 5.88 3.90 6.43
C TRP A 30 5.42 3.25 7.74
N GLY A 31 5.92 3.70 8.89
CA GLY A 31 5.38 3.34 10.20
C GLY A 31 6.40 2.75 11.17
N LYS A 32 7.66 2.57 10.79
CA LYS A 32 8.68 1.95 11.67
C LYS A 32 9.65 2.93 12.31
N ASN A 33 9.55 4.21 12.01
CA ASN A 33 10.34 5.25 12.65
C ASN A 33 9.45 6.44 13.01
N GLY A 34 9.23 6.67 14.32
CA GLY A 34 8.39 7.79 14.78
C GLY A 34 8.88 9.20 14.36
N ARG A 35 10.05 9.31 13.71
CA ARG A 35 10.60 10.54 13.17
C ARG A 35 10.50 10.67 11.64
N GLU A 36 9.88 9.69 10.96
CA GLU A 36 9.74 9.70 9.49
C GLU A 36 8.62 10.62 8.97
N GLY A 37 7.99 11.40 9.86
CA GLY A 37 6.88 12.29 9.52
C GLY A 37 5.54 11.55 9.47
N LYS A 38 4.45 12.29 9.19
CA LYS A 38 3.11 11.72 9.14
C LYS A 38 2.90 10.99 7.82
N LEU A 39 2.01 10.00 7.80
CA LEU A 39 1.62 9.30 6.57
C LEU A 39 1.14 10.27 5.48
N VAL A 40 0.37 11.30 5.86
CA VAL A 40 -0.11 12.31 4.91
C VAL A 40 1.03 13.09 4.24
N ASP A 41 2.14 13.35 4.96
CA ASP A 41 3.29 14.06 4.40
C ASP A 41 4.01 13.19 3.36
N THR A 42 4.08 11.87 3.63
CA THR A 42 4.59 10.88 2.67
C THR A 42 3.75 10.89 1.38
N CYS A 43 2.42 10.90 1.51
CA CYS A 43 1.51 10.95 0.36
C CYS A 43 1.58 12.28 -0.41
N ASN A 44 1.70 13.40 0.31
CA ASN A 44 1.85 14.73 -0.29
C ASN A 44 3.18 14.95 -1.02
N SER A 45 4.19 14.11 -0.80
CA SER A 45 5.47 14.21 -1.50
C SER A 45 5.37 14.00 -3.02
N VAL A 46 4.25 13.43 -3.49
CA VAL A 46 3.98 13.00 -4.88
C VAL A 46 5.01 12.02 -5.47
N LEU A 47 5.93 11.51 -4.64
CA LEU A 47 6.97 10.56 -5.05
C LEU A 47 6.43 9.13 -5.17
N TYR A 48 5.44 8.77 -4.36
CA TYR A 48 5.01 7.39 -4.19
C TYR A 48 3.61 7.15 -4.75
N LYS A 49 3.44 6.02 -5.42
CA LYS A 49 2.15 5.54 -5.93
C LYS A 49 1.55 4.46 -5.03
N ILE A 50 2.39 3.80 -4.23
CA ILE A 50 1.99 2.79 -3.26
C ILE A 50 2.72 3.05 -1.93
N VAL A 51 1.97 3.02 -0.82
CA VAL A 51 2.52 3.11 0.55
C VAL A 51 2.11 1.87 1.35
N ASN A 52 3.12 1.13 1.82
CA ASN A 52 2.96 0.00 2.71
C ASN A 52 3.05 0.48 4.17
N VAL A 53 1.93 0.44 4.89
CA VAL A 53 1.87 0.74 6.32
C VAL A 53 2.42 -0.46 7.11
N ALA A 54 3.52 -0.26 7.81
CA ALA A 54 4.34 -1.30 8.41
C ALA A 54 4.40 -1.17 9.95
N PHE A 55 4.08 -2.20 10.74
CA PHE A 55 3.64 -3.55 10.34
C PHE A 55 2.54 -4.10 11.26
N LEU A 56 1.75 -5.04 10.74
CA LEU A 56 1.08 -6.04 11.57
C LEU A 56 2.14 -7.05 12.04
N SER A 57 2.76 -6.77 13.18
CA SER A 57 3.98 -7.46 13.66
C SER A 57 3.74 -8.74 14.46
N SER A 58 2.48 -9.02 14.82
CA SER A 58 2.12 -10.25 15.53
C SER A 58 0.77 -10.72 15.05
N PHE A 59 0.64 -12.00 14.72
CA PHE A 59 -0.57 -12.65 14.24
C PHE A 59 -0.35 -14.17 14.20
N GLY A 60 -1.43 -14.94 14.03
CA GLY A 60 -1.39 -16.40 13.96
C GLY A 60 -1.13 -17.08 15.30
N ASN A 61 -1.13 -18.41 15.34
CA ASN A 61 -1.27 -19.23 16.54
C ASN A 61 -2.47 -18.82 17.39
N PHE A 62 -3.58 -18.42 16.77
CA PHE A 62 -4.80 -17.94 17.45
C PHE A 62 -4.59 -16.72 18.35
N GLN A 63 -3.47 -16.00 18.20
CA GLN A 63 -3.23 -14.78 18.95
C GLN A 63 -3.88 -13.56 18.25
N PRO A 64 -4.38 -12.58 19.01
CA PRO A 64 -4.96 -11.38 18.43
C PRO A 64 -3.89 -10.61 17.62
N PRO A 65 -4.16 -10.26 16.36
CA PRO A 65 -3.22 -9.51 15.54
C PRO A 65 -2.88 -8.14 16.14
N LYS A 66 -1.60 -7.75 16.08
CA LYS A 66 -1.11 -6.47 16.63
C LYS A 66 -0.42 -5.63 15.58
N LEU A 67 -0.93 -4.41 15.41
CA LEU A 67 -0.30 -3.36 14.63
C LEU A 67 0.79 -2.69 15.48
N ASN A 68 1.97 -2.48 14.91
CA ASN A 68 3.08 -1.76 15.55
C ASN A 68 3.62 -0.71 14.59
N LEU A 69 3.26 0.54 14.86
CA LEU A 69 3.70 1.73 14.12
C LEU A 69 4.78 2.51 14.88
N ALA A 70 5.64 1.79 15.62
CA ALA A 70 6.71 2.36 16.42
C ALA A 70 6.21 3.54 17.29
N GLY A 71 6.73 4.74 17.07
CA GLY A 71 6.38 5.93 17.83
C GLY A 71 5.21 6.75 17.30
N HIS A 72 4.51 6.30 16.24
CA HIS A 72 3.46 7.11 15.61
C HIS A 72 2.14 7.12 16.38
N CYS A 73 1.70 5.97 16.87
CA CYS A 73 0.47 5.84 17.64
C CYS A 73 0.41 4.48 18.36
N GLU A 74 -0.42 4.42 19.40
CA GLU A 74 -0.69 3.20 20.16
C GLU A 74 -2.11 2.69 19.80
N PRO A 75 -2.26 1.49 19.20
CA PRO A 75 -3.59 0.98 18.85
C PRO A 75 -4.45 0.62 20.07
N SER A 76 -3.84 0.15 21.17
CA SER A 76 -4.56 -0.38 22.34
C SER A 76 -5.44 0.65 23.06
N ASN A 77 -5.15 1.95 22.90
CA ASN A 77 -5.93 3.04 23.45
C ASN A 77 -6.74 3.83 22.38
N GLY A 78 -6.84 3.29 21.16
CA GLY A 78 -7.49 3.98 20.04
C GLY A 78 -6.68 5.14 19.44
N GLY A 79 -5.43 5.34 19.86
CA GLY A 79 -4.58 6.46 19.42
C GLY A 79 -4.28 6.48 17.92
N CYS A 80 -4.47 5.36 17.23
CA CYS A 80 -4.29 5.26 15.77
C CYS A 80 -5.51 5.69 14.93
N GLN A 81 -6.61 6.17 15.52
CA GLN A 81 -7.78 6.62 14.74
C GLN A 81 -7.46 7.71 13.70
N LYS A 82 -6.50 8.59 14.02
CA LYS A 82 -6.06 9.65 13.08
C LYS A 82 -5.42 9.09 11.80
N LEU A 83 -4.89 7.86 11.86
CA LEU A 83 -4.29 7.19 10.70
C LEU A 83 -5.33 6.95 9.61
N THR A 84 -6.56 6.60 9.97
CA THR A 84 -7.66 6.37 9.02
C THR A 84 -7.91 7.60 8.14
N ASN A 85 -7.83 8.81 8.71
CA ASN A 85 -7.99 10.04 7.93
C ASN A 85 -6.84 10.26 6.96
N SER A 86 -5.60 10.00 7.38
CA SER A 86 -4.43 10.06 6.48
C SER A 86 -4.51 9.03 5.36
N ILE A 87 -4.94 7.80 5.65
CA ILE A 87 -5.15 6.73 4.64
C ILE A 87 -6.16 7.19 3.58
N ARG A 88 -7.33 7.69 4.01
CA ARG A 88 -8.36 8.21 3.10
C ARG A 88 -7.85 9.36 2.24
N GLN A 89 -7.05 10.24 2.83
CA GLN A 89 -6.45 11.35 2.09
C GLN A 89 -5.48 10.86 1.02
N CYS A 90 -4.58 9.91 1.34
CA CYS A 90 -3.70 9.28 0.35
C CYS A 90 -4.51 8.62 -0.78
N GLN A 91 -5.55 7.88 -0.44
CA GLN A 91 -6.42 7.22 -1.42
C GLN A 91 -7.14 8.22 -2.33
N SER A 92 -7.60 9.36 -1.79
CA SER A 92 -8.20 10.43 -2.60
C SER A 92 -7.22 11.07 -3.59
N MET A 93 -5.91 10.91 -3.37
CA MET A 93 -4.85 11.34 -4.29
C MET A 93 -4.48 10.25 -5.32
N GLY A 94 -5.19 9.11 -5.31
CA GLY A 94 -4.89 7.96 -6.17
C GLY A 94 -3.69 7.12 -5.71
N ILE A 95 -3.25 7.28 -4.46
CA ILE A 95 -2.16 6.48 -3.88
C ILE A 95 -2.74 5.21 -3.26
N LYS A 96 -2.24 4.05 -3.67
CA LYS A 96 -2.62 2.77 -3.05
C LYS A 96 -1.99 2.67 -1.67
N VAL A 97 -2.80 2.41 -0.64
CA VAL A 97 -2.30 2.21 0.73
C VAL A 97 -2.59 0.79 1.17
N MET A 98 -1.54 0.05 1.52
CA MET A 98 -1.60 -1.37 1.84
C MET A 98 -1.09 -1.62 3.26
N LEU A 99 -1.64 -2.63 3.93
CA LEU A 99 -1.08 -3.14 5.18
C LEU A 99 0.07 -4.08 4.87
N SER A 100 1.25 -3.82 5.44
CA SER A 100 2.31 -4.81 5.45
C SER A 100 2.21 -5.69 6.70
N ILE A 101 2.21 -7.00 6.49
CA ILE A 101 2.07 -8.03 7.51
C ILE A 101 3.45 -8.68 7.73
N GLY A 102 3.85 -8.86 9.00
CA GLY A 102 5.12 -9.45 9.37
C GLY A 102 6.15 -8.41 9.84
N GLY A 103 7.33 -8.40 9.23
CA GLY A 103 8.48 -7.57 9.62
C GLY A 103 9.60 -8.39 10.28
N GLY A 104 10.65 -7.75 10.78
CA GLY A 104 11.83 -8.45 11.31
C GLY A 104 11.67 -9.13 12.67
N THR A 105 10.46 -9.56 13.06
CA THR A 105 10.15 -10.11 14.40
C THR A 105 9.67 -11.56 14.31
N ASN A 106 10.03 -12.41 15.28
CA ASN A 106 9.62 -13.83 15.30
C ASN A 106 8.26 -14.08 15.99
N THR A 107 7.38 -13.06 16.01
CA THR A 107 6.12 -13.06 16.78
C THR A 107 4.90 -13.42 15.94
N TYR A 108 5.11 -13.97 14.74
CA TYR A 108 4.05 -14.38 13.84
C TYR A 108 4.35 -15.72 13.18
N SER A 109 3.34 -16.57 13.07
CA SER A 109 3.37 -17.83 12.32
C SER A 109 1.95 -18.33 12.12
N SER A 110 1.64 -18.92 10.98
CA SER A 110 0.37 -19.62 10.80
C SER A 110 0.54 -21.11 11.09
N SER A 111 -0.19 -21.61 12.08
CA SER A 111 -0.14 -23.01 12.53
C SER A 111 -1.05 -23.93 11.72
N SER A 112 -2.04 -23.38 11.01
CA SER A 112 -3.01 -24.14 10.21
C SER A 112 -3.73 -23.26 9.18
N ALA A 113 -4.50 -23.89 8.27
CA ALA A 113 -5.35 -23.16 7.34
C ALA A 113 -6.43 -22.33 8.04
N ASP A 114 -6.96 -22.81 9.17
CA ASP A 114 -7.99 -22.08 9.92
C ASP A 114 -7.42 -20.89 10.68
N ASP A 115 -6.18 -21.02 11.18
CA ASP A 115 -5.43 -19.92 11.79
C ASP A 115 -5.14 -18.82 10.74
N ALA A 116 -4.72 -19.19 9.53
CA ALA A 116 -4.56 -18.27 8.41
C ALA A 116 -5.88 -17.55 8.05
N ARG A 117 -7.01 -18.27 8.02
CA ARG A 117 -8.34 -17.67 7.78
C ARG A 117 -8.73 -16.68 8.87
N GLN A 118 -8.44 -16.99 10.14
CA GLN A 118 -8.70 -16.07 11.24
C GLN A 118 -7.89 -14.78 11.09
N VAL A 119 -6.60 -14.88 10.79
CA VAL A 119 -5.74 -13.72 10.52
C VAL A 119 -6.28 -12.90 9.34
N ALA A 120 -6.65 -13.55 8.24
CA ALA A 120 -7.22 -12.88 7.07
C ALA A 120 -8.53 -12.16 7.39
N ASN A 121 -9.42 -12.77 8.16
CA ASN A 121 -10.67 -12.16 8.58
C ASN A 121 -10.44 -10.93 9.45
N THR A 122 -9.53 -11.01 10.43
CA THR A 122 -9.20 -9.87 11.29
C THR A 122 -8.52 -8.75 10.51
N CYS A 123 -7.59 -9.06 9.61
CA CYS A 123 -6.98 -8.06 8.72
C CYS A 123 -8.03 -7.41 7.82
N GLY A 124 -8.93 -8.22 7.27
CA GLY A 124 -10.09 -7.77 6.51
C GLY A 124 -10.93 -6.79 7.31
N THR A 125 -11.29 -7.08 8.56
CA THR A 125 -12.03 -6.14 9.40
C THR A 125 -11.23 -4.86 9.68
N ILE A 126 -9.93 -4.92 9.92
CA ILE A 126 -9.12 -3.73 10.23
C ILE A 126 -8.94 -2.82 9.00
N PHE A 127 -8.66 -3.40 7.82
CA PHE A 127 -8.34 -2.63 6.61
C PHE A 127 -9.53 -2.44 5.67
N LEU A 128 -10.43 -3.42 5.53
CA LEU A 128 -11.64 -3.24 4.72
C LEU A 128 -12.61 -2.27 5.40
N VAL A 129 -12.71 -2.19 6.72
CA VAL A 129 -13.52 -1.14 7.38
C VAL A 129 -12.91 0.26 7.18
N ALA A 130 -11.59 0.36 7.05
CA ALA A 130 -10.94 1.61 6.63
C ALA A 130 -11.22 1.92 5.14
N ASN A 131 -11.30 0.89 4.30
CA ASN A 131 -11.51 0.96 2.84
C ASN A 131 -12.98 0.93 2.38
N HIS A 132 -13.97 0.69 3.26
CA HIS A 132 -15.38 0.54 2.88
C HIS A 132 -16.07 1.84 2.42
N LEU A 133 -15.28 2.86 2.05
CA LEU A 133 -15.76 4.00 1.28
C LEU A 133 -15.44 3.90 -0.22
N LEU A 134 -14.67 2.91 -0.68
CA LEU A 134 -14.40 2.69 -2.11
C LEU A 134 -14.24 1.18 -2.41
N ASP A 135 -15.30 0.56 -2.91
CA ASP A 135 -15.23 -0.77 -3.52
C ASP A 135 -14.38 -0.70 -4.80
N HIS A 136 -13.24 -1.40 -4.81
CA HIS A 136 -12.92 -2.42 -5.80
C HIS A 136 -11.73 -3.24 -5.30
N LEU A 137 -11.93 -4.55 -5.24
CA LEU A 137 -11.01 -5.57 -4.77
C LEU A 137 -9.66 -5.56 -5.51
N GLU A 138 -8.63 -4.97 -4.90
CA GLU A 138 -7.23 -5.40 -5.09
C GLU A 138 -6.55 -5.50 -3.71
N MET A 139 -6.86 -6.56 -2.96
CA MET A 139 -5.99 -7.00 -1.87
C MET A 139 -4.79 -7.73 -2.48
N LEU A 140 -3.72 -7.02 -2.82
CA LEU A 140 -2.41 -7.66 -2.96
C LEU A 140 -1.94 -8.07 -1.55
N TYR A 141 -2.17 -9.33 -1.23
CA TYR A 141 -1.59 -10.00 -0.09
C TYR A 141 -0.08 -10.21 -0.39
N LEU A 142 0.76 -9.25 -0.02
CA LEU A 142 2.21 -9.43 -0.06
C LEU A 142 2.63 -10.17 1.21
N MET A 143 2.64 -11.49 1.13
CA MET A 143 3.48 -12.31 2.03
C MET A 143 4.93 -12.10 1.62
N ALA A 144 5.75 -11.62 2.54
CA ALA A 144 7.19 -11.83 2.47
C ALA A 144 7.53 -13.24 2.97
#